data_AF-A0A2E0HQK0-F1
#
_entry.id   AF-A0A2E0HQK0-F1
#
_cell.length_a   1.000
_cell.length_b   1.000
_cell.length_c   1.000
_cell.angle_alpha   90.00
_cell.angle_beta   90.00
_cell.angle_gamma   90.00
#
_symmetry.space_group_name_H-M   'P 1'
#
loop_
_entity.id
_entity.type
_entity.pdbx_description
1 polymer ?
#
loop_
_entity_poly.entity_id
_entity_poly.type
_entity_poly.pdbx_seq_one_letter_code
_entity_poly.pdbx_strand_id
1 'polypeptide(L)'
;MAAEDMGQTSILVCQVRSAKAEHKMDETNFLLRTKHFPSASKVVYLGNVTSTLISLLENPETPIFTVAPSYNEQKWSLETTSGQMKIKITSDSYWGLGLFNSGYLNTITLEGPINLRSRIVYDLTSSLPYKPWEFKHLSSARKWISRKYPDLDEKKNQNSWLELIDYSTQRFKEIIQVMKEAIEKVSQKVKINHSTEYWNKQKAGVSLAAAEFDLELAKGALADNNAPAVERAIARIEASLIEADPETGVHGNESQEDLEKERIVISEITMDSQDNPEVDIDSINQIDSVPLIEDIPLIDLTFESEQE
;
A
#
# COMPACT_ATOMS: atom_id res chain seq x y z
N MET A 1 -31.49 -0.99 5.00
CA MET A 1 -31.48 0.47 5.18
C MET A 1 -30.06 0.89 4.87
N ALA A 2 -29.81 1.23 3.61
CA ALA A 2 -28.50 1.50 3.05
C ALA A 2 -27.90 2.74 3.72
N ALA A 3 -26.77 2.56 4.39
CA ALA A 3 -25.99 3.66 4.92
C ALA A 3 -25.14 4.22 3.78
N GLU A 4 -25.34 5.50 3.51
CA GLU A 4 -24.59 6.31 2.56
C GLU A 4 -23.08 6.18 2.83
N ASP A 5 -22.33 5.67 1.86
CA ASP A 5 -20.87 5.63 1.86
C ASP A 5 -20.31 7.03 1.55
N MET A 6 -20.36 7.90 2.56
CA MET A 6 -19.56 9.13 2.55
C MET A 6 -18.13 8.74 2.92
N GLY A 7 -17.24 8.71 1.92
CA GLY A 7 -15.82 8.35 2.05
C GLY A 7 -15.19 8.87 3.34
N GLN A 8 -15.02 7.97 4.31
CA GLN A 8 -14.60 8.36 5.66
C GLN A 8 -13.18 8.94 5.64
N THR A 9 -12.95 9.96 6.46
CA THR A 9 -11.64 10.60 6.62
C THR A 9 -11.01 10.17 7.93
N SER A 10 -9.72 9.85 7.93
CA SER A 10 -8.94 9.62 9.14
C SER A 10 -7.88 10.71 9.29
N ILE A 11 -7.83 11.35 10.46
CA ILE A 11 -6.84 12.38 10.80
C ILE A 11 -5.95 11.84 11.90
N LEU A 12 -4.65 11.79 11.64
CA LEU A 12 -3.67 11.17 12.50
C LEU A 12 -2.51 12.15 12.76
N VAL A 13 -2.26 12.46 14.03
CA VAL A 13 -1.13 13.28 14.45
C VAL A 13 0.00 12.38 14.95
N CYS A 14 1.21 12.63 14.50
CA CYS A 14 2.39 11.83 14.83
C CYS A 14 3.66 12.66 15.03
N GLN A 15 4.55 12.14 15.85
CA GLN A 15 5.86 12.74 16.15
C GLN A 15 6.86 12.42 15.05
N VAL A 16 7.50 13.45 14.48
CA VAL A 16 8.70 13.25 13.66
C VAL A 16 9.91 13.08 14.58
N ARG A 17 10.64 11.97 14.47
CA ARG A 17 11.82 11.69 15.33
C ARG A 17 13.16 11.94 14.66
N SER A 18 13.22 11.83 13.34
CA SER A 18 14.42 12.13 12.57
C SER A 18 14.04 12.71 11.23
N ALA A 19 14.87 13.60 10.68
CA ALA A 19 14.72 14.14 9.35
C ALA A 19 16.09 14.31 8.70
N LYS A 20 16.18 13.98 7.42
CA LYS A 20 17.40 14.10 6.62
C LYS A 20 17.12 14.92 5.36
N ALA A 21 18.14 15.61 4.87
CA ALA A 21 18.10 16.37 3.62
C ALA A 21 18.25 15.45 2.40
N GLU A 22 17.31 14.52 2.25
CA GLU A 22 17.27 13.51 1.16
C GLU A 22 16.27 13.88 0.04
N HIS A 23 15.49 14.94 0.26
CA HIS A 23 14.41 15.35 -0.62
C HIS A 23 14.52 16.82 -0.98
N LYS A 24 13.92 17.15 -2.12
CA LYS A 24 13.81 18.50 -2.64
C LYS A 24 12.41 18.76 -3.19
N MET A 25 12.03 20.02 -3.28
CA MET A 25 10.86 20.48 -4.00
C MET A 25 11.33 21.17 -5.28
N ASP A 26 10.82 20.74 -6.42
CA ASP A 26 10.99 21.44 -7.70
C ASP A 26 10.27 22.80 -7.63
N GLU A 27 10.99 23.88 -7.95
CA GLU A 27 10.43 25.24 -7.86
C GLU A 27 9.40 25.55 -8.95
N THR A 28 9.36 24.76 -10.03
CA THR A 28 8.50 25.02 -11.19
C THR A 28 7.08 24.52 -10.98
N ASN A 29 6.96 23.28 -10.48
CA ASN A 29 5.70 22.54 -10.39
C ASN A 29 5.39 22.09 -8.96
N PHE A 30 6.23 22.45 -7.98
CA PHE A 30 6.08 22.09 -6.58
C PHE A 30 6.05 20.58 -6.33
N LEU A 31 6.62 19.77 -7.24
CA LEU A 31 6.68 18.32 -7.07
C LEU A 31 7.80 17.92 -6.12
N LEU A 32 7.56 16.86 -5.34
CA LEU A 32 8.57 16.19 -4.55
C LEU A 32 9.58 15.48 -5.46
N ARG A 33 10.85 15.75 -5.21
CA ARG A 33 11.98 15.19 -5.96
C ARG A 33 13.03 14.63 -5.00
N THR A 34 13.88 13.77 -5.54
CA THR A 34 15.04 13.25 -4.83
C THR A 34 16.12 14.34 -4.68
N LYS A 35 17.05 14.14 -3.75
CA LYS A 35 18.19 15.04 -3.51
C LYS A 35 19.00 15.39 -4.77
N HIS A 36 19.12 14.45 -5.70
CA HIS A 36 19.97 14.57 -6.90
C HIS A 36 19.25 15.19 -8.10
N PHE A 37 18.02 15.70 -7.92
CA PHE A 37 17.31 16.37 -9.00
C PHE A 37 18.12 17.58 -9.54
N PRO A 38 18.36 17.66 -10.86
CA PRO A 38 19.34 18.59 -11.44
C PRO A 38 18.84 20.03 -11.58
N SER A 39 17.53 20.27 -11.49
CA SER A 39 16.93 21.60 -11.71
C SER A 39 16.78 22.44 -10.44
N ALA A 40 16.35 23.69 -10.62
CA ALA A 40 16.06 24.63 -9.54
C ALA A 40 15.11 23.99 -8.52
N SER A 41 15.57 23.92 -7.27
CA SER A 41 14.90 23.15 -6.25
C SER A 41 15.28 23.61 -4.84
N LYS A 42 14.33 23.47 -3.91
CA LYS A 42 14.52 23.79 -2.49
C LYS A 42 14.68 22.52 -1.67
N VAL A 43 15.58 22.52 -0.70
CA VAL A 43 15.74 21.40 0.23
C VAL A 43 14.49 21.28 1.10
N VAL A 44 14.06 20.03 1.33
CA VAL A 44 12.92 19.73 2.21
C VAL A 44 13.29 18.61 3.17
N TYR A 45 12.95 18.80 4.44
CA TYR A 45 13.04 17.78 5.47
C TYR A 45 11.66 17.15 5.69
N LEU A 46 11.39 16.01 5.04
CA LEU A 46 10.12 15.29 5.20
C LEU A 46 9.96 14.66 6.59
N GLY A 47 11.07 14.20 7.16
CA GLY A 47 11.03 13.41 8.38
C GLY A 47 10.71 11.93 8.12
N ASN A 48 11.09 11.08 9.06
CA ASN A 48 11.00 9.63 8.91
C ASN A 48 9.57 9.12 8.71
N VAL A 49 8.57 9.68 9.39
CA VAL A 49 7.18 9.23 9.22
C VAL A 49 6.69 9.45 7.79
N THR A 50 6.87 10.66 7.26
CA THR A 50 6.43 11.01 5.90
C THR A 50 7.22 10.23 4.85
N SER A 51 8.55 10.14 4.98
CA SER A 51 9.37 9.37 4.03
C SER A 51 8.96 7.90 4.00
N THR A 52 8.73 7.29 5.17
CA THR A 52 8.25 5.89 5.25
C THR A 52 6.86 5.76 4.65
N LEU A 53 5.92 6.64 4.98
CA LEU A 53 4.56 6.60 4.43
C LEU A 53 4.57 6.67 2.89
N ILE A 54 5.30 7.60 2.29
CA ILE A 54 5.38 7.73 0.83
C ILE A 54 5.97 6.47 0.20
N SER A 55 6.97 5.84 0.83
CA SER A 55 7.57 4.60 0.31
C SER A 55 6.66 3.38 0.37
N LEU A 56 5.60 3.43 1.20
CA LEU A 56 4.62 2.36 1.35
C LEU A 56 3.41 2.52 0.41
N LEU A 57 3.24 3.68 -0.23
CA LEU A 57 2.14 3.88 -1.17
C LEU A 57 2.37 3.05 -2.43
N GLU A 58 1.32 2.39 -2.90
CA GLU A 58 1.34 1.63 -4.15
C GLU A 58 1.08 2.58 -5.32
N ASN A 59 2.04 2.68 -6.24
CA ASN A 59 1.96 3.51 -7.45
C ASN A 59 1.39 4.93 -7.21
N PRO A 60 1.92 5.71 -6.25
CA PRO A 60 1.40 7.04 -5.98
C PRO A 60 1.69 8.00 -7.12
N GLU A 61 0.78 8.95 -7.32
CA GLU A 61 1.10 10.17 -8.06
C GLU A 61 2.27 10.89 -7.38
N THR A 62 3.08 11.61 -8.15
CA THR A 62 4.20 12.35 -7.55
C THR A 62 3.66 13.38 -6.55
N PRO A 63 4.07 13.32 -5.27
CA PRO A 63 3.53 14.23 -4.27
C PRO A 63 3.78 15.71 -4.61
N ILE A 64 2.77 16.54 -4.39
CA ILE A 64 2.81 17.97 -4.71
C ILE A 64 2.73 18.78 -3.43
N PHE A 65 3.60 19.78 -3.29
CA PHE A 65 3.57 20.69 -2.15
C PHE A 65 2.46 21.73 -2.31
N THR A 66 1.44 21.67 -1.44
CA THR A 66 0.40 22.69 -1.33
C THR A 66 0.84 23.88 -0.50
N VAL A 67 1.77 23.66 0.43
CA VAL A 67 2.49 24.72 1.15
C VAL A 67 3.98 24.42 1.07
N ALA A 68 4.67 25.20 0.25
CA ALA A 68 6.11 25.08 0.08
C ALA A 68 6.89 25.39 1.38
N PRO A 69 8.04 24.74 1.61
CA PRO A 69 8.93 25.13 2.67
C PRO A 69 9.46 26.56 2.46
N SER A 70 9.53 27.30 3.56
CA SER A 70 10.11 28.66 3.60
C SER A 70 11.44 28.60 4.37
N TYR A 71 11.73 29.57 5.25
CA TYR A 71 12.93 29.55 6.10
C TYR A 71 13.03 28.28 6.96
N ASN A 72 11.89 27.73 7.39
CA ASN A 72 11.85 26.43 8.05
C ASN A 72 11.56 25.33 7.02
N GLU A 73 12.62 24.65 6.59
CA GLU A 73 12.58 23.58 5.58
C GLU A 73 11.83 22.31 6.02
N GLN A 74 11.43 22.21 7.29
CA GLN A 74 10.62 21.13 7.85
C GLN A 74 9.16 21.55 8.10
N LYS A 75 8.78 22.79 7.77
CA LYS A 75 7.39 23.25 7.80
C LYS A 75 6.84 23.35 6.38
N TRP A 76 5.91 22.47 6.05
CA TRP A 76 5.37 22.32 4.70
C TRP A 76 4.03 21.58 4.73
N SER A 77 3.32 21.54 3.60
CA SER A 77 2.19 20.63 3.37
C SER A 77 2.31 20.04 1.98
N LEU A 78 2.04 18.74 1.87
CA LEU A 78 2.06 18.00 0.62
C LEU A 78 0.79 17.16 0.47
N GLU A 79 0.42 16.89 -0.77
CA GLU A 79 -0.72 16.05 -1.14
C GLU A 79 -0.29 15.06 -2.23
N THR A 80 -0.88 13.87 -2.22
CA THR A 80 -0.69 12.84 -3.24
C THR A 80 -1.93 11.94 -3.27
N THR A 81 -2.12 11.24 -4.38
CA THR A 81 -3.16 10.24 -4.57
C THR A 81 -2.51 8.90 -4.87
N SER A 82 -3.03 7.82 -4.29
CA SER A 82 -2.62 6.44 -4.57
C SER A 82 -3.89 5.59 -4.67
N GLY A 83 -4.23 5.17 -5.89
CA GLY A 83 -5.48 4.49 -6.18
C GLY A 83 -6.70 5.30 -5.73
N GLN A 84 -7.53 4.71 -4.88
CA GLN A 84 -8.74 5.33 -4.31
C GLN A 84 -8.48 6.13 -3.03
N MET A 85 -7.21 6.31 -2.64
CA MET A 85 -6.84 7.01 -1.42
C MET A 85 -6.18 8.35 -1.75
N LYS A 86 -6.71 9.42 -1.17
CA LYS A 86 -6.09 10.74 -1.16
C LYS A 86 -5.39 10.97 0.18
N ILE A 87 -4.15 11.42 0.11
CA ILE A 87 -3.29 11.61 1.26
C ILE A 87 -2.85 13.06 1.32
N LYS A 88 -3.07 13.69 2.47
CA LYS A 88 -2.53 15.01 2.78
C LYS A 88 -1.67 14.94 4.03
N ILE A 89 -0.47 15.49 3.95
CA ILE A 89 0.47 15.52 5.07
C ILE A 89 0.89 16.95 5.32
N THR A 90 0.71 17.42 6.55
CA THR A 90 1.18 18.73 7.00
C THR A 90 2.23 18.56 8.09
N SER A 91 3.38 19.19 7.92
CA SER A 91 4.44 19.24 8.93
C SER A 91 4.47 20.61 9.60
N ASP A 92 4.36 20.62 10.93
CA ASP A 92 4.36 21.82 11.74
C ASP A 92 5.31 21.67 12.93
N SER A 93 6.02 22.75 13.28
CA SER A 93 6.74 22.80 14.55
C SER A 93 5.76 22.95 15.70
N TYR A 94 5.95 22.14 16.75
CA TYR A 94 5.14 22.17 17.97
C TYR A 94 5.95 22.48 19.22
N TRP A 95 7.29 22.35 19.14
CA TRP A 95 8.19 22.62 20.24
C TRP A 95 9.50 23.23 19.74
N GLY A 96 9.98 24.22 20.49
CA GLY A 96 11.21 24.96 20.22
C GLY A 96 11.54 25.93 21.35
N LEU A 97 12.77 26.43 21.35
CA LEU A 97 13.24 27.49 22.24
C LEU A 97 13.65 28.70 21.39
N GLY A 98 12.85 29.76 21.40
CA GLY A 98 13.11 30.97 20.62
C GLY A 98 13.12 30.70 19.11
N LEU A 99 14.26 30.96 18.45
CA LEU A 99 14.44 30.73 17.02
C LEU A 99 14.73 29.26 16.66
N PHE A 100 14.99 28.40 17.65
CA PHE A 100 15.34 26.99 17.42
C PHE A 100 14.12 26.08 17.62
N ASN A 101 13.50 25.70 16.51
CA ASN A 101 12.46 24.67 16.48
C ASN A 101 13.10 23.28 16.48
N SER A 102 12.73 22.45 17.45
CA SER A 102 13.39 21.15 17.71
C SER A 102 12.41 19.99 17.72
N GLY A 103 11.10 20.24 17.82
CA GLY A 103 10.04 19.24 17.72
C GLY A 103 9.08 19.55 16.58
N TYR A 104 8.83 18.55 15.73
CA TYR A 104 7.87 18.60 14.63
C TYR A 104 6.82 17.50 14.77
N LEU A 105 5.59 17.83 14.37
CA LEU A 105 4.49 16.89 14.22
C LEU A 105 4.11 16.84 12.74
N ASN A 106 3.77 15.64 12.27
CA ASN A 106 3.04 15.48 11.04
C ASN A 106 1.56 15.27 11.39
N THR A 107 0.67 15.92 10.64
CA THR A 107 -0.74 15.53 10.54
C THR A 107 -0.90 14.81 9.22
N ILE A 108 -1.34 13.56 9.25
CA ILE A 108 -1.68 12.75 8.09
C ILE A 108 -3.20 12.71 8.01
N THR A 109 -3.75 13.15 6.89
CA THR A 109 -5.16 13.03 6.56
C THR A 109 -5.28 12.01 5.43
N LEU A 110 -6.07 10.97 5.69
CA LEU A 110 -6.34 9.89 4.74
C LEU A 110 -7.82 9.93 4.39
N GLU A 111 -8.12 10.09 3.10
CA GLU A 111 -9.47 10.05 2.53
C GLU A 111 -9.54 8.87 1.56
N GLY A 112 -10.60 8.07 1.63
CA GLY A 112 -10.76 6.87 0.79
C GLY A 112 -11.37 5.70 1.58
N PRO A 113 -11.38 4.47 1.07
CA PRO A 113 -11.94 3.30 1.76
C PRO A 113 -11.19 2.91 3.05
N ILE A 114 -11.94 2.47 4.08
CA ILE A 114 -11.37 2.12 5.40
C ILE A 114 -10.29 1.03 5.31
N ASN A 115 -10.45 0.04 4.44
CA ASN A 115 -9.48 -1.04 4.22
C ASN A 115 -8.12 -0.52 3.72
N LEU A 116 -8.11 0.48 2.83
CA LEU A 116 -6.87 1.08 2.34
C LEU A 116 -6.23 1.95 3.42
N ARG A 117 -7.03 2.76 4.12
CA ARG A 117 -6.53 3.61 5.23
C ARG A 117 -5.96 2.77 6.38
N SER A 118 -6.64 1.69 6.76
CA SER A 118 -6.18 0.79 7.82
C SER A 118 -4.91 0.07 7.42
N ARG A 119 -4.82 -0.40 6.17
CA ARG A 119 -3.66 -1.13 5.67
C ARG A 119 -2.41 -0.26 5.68
N ILE A 120 -2.48 0.94 5.10
CA ILE A 120 -1.30 1.82 5.04
C ILE A 120 -0.84 2.24 6.46
N VAL A 121 -1.77 2.42 7.39
CA VAL A 121 -1.45 2.74 8.78
C VAL A 121 -0.80 1.55 9.48
N TYR A 122 -1.28 0.34 9.24
CA TYR A 122 -0.69 -0.89 9.76
C TYR A 122 0.78 -1.01 9.31
N ASP A 123 1.04 -0.92 8.01
CA ASP A 123 2.40 -1.01 7.45
C ASP A 123 3.32 0.14 7.90
N LEU A 124 2.77 1.36 8.02
CA LEU A 124 3.53 2.50 8.54
C LEU A 124 3.98 2.26 9.98
N THR A 125 3.09 1.73 10.82
CA THR A 125 3.38 1.51 12.23
C THR A 125 4.34 0.36 12.46
N SER A 126 4.28 -0.71 11.65
CA SER A 126 5.24 -1.81 11.70
C SER A 126 6.62 -1.42 11.16
N SER A 127 6.68 -0.49 10.20
CA SER A 127 7.92 0.00 9.60
C SER A 127 8.68 1.00 10.47
N LEU A 128 8.01 1.62 11.45
CA LEU A 128 8.62 2.61 12.34
C LEU A 128 9.14 1.96 13.62
N PRO A 129 10.32 2.32 14.14
CA PRO A 129 10.89 1.71 15.34
C PRO A 129 10.24 2.20 16.66
N TYR A 130 9.11 2.91 16.56
CA TYR A 130 8.40 3.51 17.68
C TYR A 130 6.94 3.77 17.29
N LYS A 131 6.10 3.95 18.30
CA LYS A 131 4.69 4.31 18.12
C LYS A 131 4.57 5.77 17.69
N PRO A 132 4.03 6.07 16.49
CA PRO A 132 4.02 7.43 15.95
C PRO A 132 3.26 8.45 16.81
N TRP A 133 2.25 8.01 17.57
CA TRP A 133 1.45 8.84 18.47
C TRP A 133 2.14 9.16 19.81
N GLU A 134 3.34 8.64 20.09
CA GLU A 134 4.08 8.95 21.31
C GLU A 134 4.94 10.22 21.15
N PHE A 135 4.50 11.31 21.76
CA PHE A 135 5.14 12.61 21.67
C PHE A 135 6.26 12.80 22.70
N LYS A 136 7.40 13.36 22.26
CA LYS A 136 8.55 13.63 23.15
C LYS A 136 8.26 14.71 24.19
N HIS A 137 7.57 15.79 23.78
CA HIS A 137 7.20 16.91 24.66
C HIS A 137 5.69 16.99 24.81
N LEU A 138 5.13 16.10 25.63
CA LEU A 138 3.69 15.85 25.72
C LEU A 138 2.84 17.12 25.98
N SER A 139 3.22 17.96 26.94
CA SER A 139 2.47 19.17 27.27
C SER A 139 2.40 20.15 26.08
N SER A 140 3.51 20.30 25.35
CA SER A 140 3.59 21.14 24.15
C SER A 140 2.75 20.56 23.02
N ALA A 141 2.83 19.23 22.82
CA ALA A 141 2.02 18.53 21.82
C ALA A 141 0.52 18.69 22.10
N ARG A 142 0.08 18.49 23.36
CA ARG A 142 -1.32 18.70 23.76
C ARG A 142 -1.81 20.11 23.46
N LYS A 143 -1.01 21.13 23.81
CA LYS A 143 -1.34 22.54 23.52
C LYS A 143 -1.39 22.82 22.02
N TRP A 144 -0.50 22.19 21.25
CA TRP A 144 -0.50 22.32 19.80
C TRP A 144 -1.74 21.67 19.17
N ILE A 145 -2.06 20.44 19.59
CA ILE A 145 -3.22 19.67 19.10
C ILE A 145 -4.50 20.42 19.41
N SER A 146 -4.75 20.82 20.67
CA SER A 146 -6.00 21.50 21.04
C SER A 146 -6.22 22.82 20.32
N ARG A 147 -5.13 23.52 19.93
CA ARG A 147 -5.20 24.76 19.14
C ARG A 147 -5.54 24.50 17.67
N LYS A 148 -5.05 23.41 17.08
CA LYS A 148 -5.24 23.07 15.66
C LYS A 148 -6.52 22.27 15.42
N TYR A 149 -6.85 21.38 16.34
CA TYR A 149 -7.94 20.41 16.27
C TYR A 149 -8.67 20.39 17.63
N PRO A 150 -9.65 21.29 17.85
CA PRO A 150 -10.34 21.43 19.14
C PRO A 150 -10.97 20.14 19.67
N ASP A 151 -11.44 19.28 18.76
CA ASP A 151 -12.13 18.03 19.10
C ASP A 151 -11.19 16.82 19.26
N LEU A 152 -9.89 17.01 18.99
CA LEU A 152 -8.87 15.98 19.09
C LEU A 152 -8.04 16.21 20.37
N ASP A 153 -7.83 15.15 21.13
CA ASP A 153 -6.82 15.11 22.19
C ASP A 153 -5.84 13.97 21.92
N GLU A 154 -4.80 13.88 22.75
CA GLU A 154 -3.77 12.84 22.63
C GLU A 154 -4.36 11.42 22.67
N LYS A 155 -5.34 11.16 23.55
CA LYS A 155 -5.93 9.83 23.72
C LYS A 155 -6.81 9.47 22.52
N LYS A 156 -7.64 10.41 22.06
CA LYS A 156 -8.45 10.25 20.85
C LYS A 156 -7.57 10.03 19.63
N ASN A 157 -6.47 10.76 19.51
CA ASN A 157 -5.48 10.55 18.46
C ASN A 157 -4.90 9.14 18.53
N GLN A 158 -4.40 8.71 19.71
CA GLN A 158 -3.91 7.35 19.90
C GLN A 158 -4.97 6.29 19.55
N ASN A 159 -6.21 6.48 19.99
CA ASN A 159 -7.30 5.55 19.68
C ASN A 159 -7.57 5.48 18.17
N SER A 160 -7.53 6.62 17.46
CA SER A 160 -7.70 6.66 16.00
C SER A 160 -6.64 5.82 15.27
N TRP A 161 -5.39 5.83 15.76
CA TRP A 161 -4.34 4.94 15.26
C TRP A 161 -4.65 3.47 15.55
N LEU A 162 -5.02 3.16 16.80
CA LEU A 162 -5.27 1.79 17.25
C LEU A 162 -6.47 1.15 16.56
N GLU A 163 -7.54 1.92 16.31
CA GLU A 163 -8.72 1.45 15.60
C GLU A 163 -8.39 1.02 14.16
N LEU A 164 -7.55 1.78 13.46
CA LEU A 164 -7.09 1.43 12.11
C LEU A 164 -6.19 0.19 12.11
N ILE A 165 -5.28 0.07 13.08
CA ILE A 165 -4.42 -1.10 13.24
C ILE A 165 -5.25 -2.34 13.57
N ASP A 166 -6.21 -2.22 14.48
CA ASP A 166 -7.09 -3.33 14.89
C ASP A 166 -7.97 -3.78 13.73
N TYR A 167 -8.55 -2.85 12.97
CA TYR A 167 -9.32 -3.15 11.77
C TYR A 167 -8.51 -4.00 10.77
N SER A 168 -7.28 -3.57 10.44
CA SER A 168 -6.42 -4.34 9.54
C SER A 168 -6.04 -5.70 10.13
N THR A 169 -5.82 -5.77 11.44
CA THR A 169 -5.48 -7.01 12.16
C THR A 169 -6.64 -8.01 12.10
N GLN A 170 -7.88 -7.56 12.32
CA GLN A 170 -9.07 -8.40 12.23
C GLN A 170 -9.28 -8.92 10.81
N ARG A 171 -9.08 -8.08 9.80
CA ARG A 171 -9.13 -8.51 8.40
C ARG A 171 -8.14 -9.64 8.09
N PHE A 172 -6.90 -9.55 8.57
CA PHE A 172 -5.95 -10.67 8.41
C PHE A 172 -6.39 -11.92 9.15
N LYS A 173 -6.95 -11.80 10.37
CA LYS A 173 -7.47 -12.95 11.10
C LYS A 173 -8.62 -13.63 10.34
N GLU A 174 -9.51 -12.85 9.75
CA GLU A 174 -10.60 -13.33 8.91
C GLU A 174 -10.06 -14.08 7.69
N ILE A 175 -9.11 -13.49 6.95
CA ILE A 175 -8.48 -14.15 5.79
C ILE A 175 -7.79 -15.46 6.19
N ILE A 176 -7.02 -15.46 7.29
CA ILE A 176 -6.39 -16.68 7.81
C ILE A 176 -7.44 -17.73 8.19
N GLN A 177 -8.55 -17.33 8.79
CA GLN A 177 -9.64 -18.23 9.15
C GLN A 177 -10.32 -18.81 7.91
N VAL A 178 -10.56 -18.01 6.87
CA VAL A 178 -11.07 -18.47 5.56
C VAL A 178 -10.13 -19.49 4.95
N MET A 179 -8.81 -19.23 4.96
CA MET A 179 -7.81 -20.18 4.46
C MET A 179 -7.81 -21.51 5.23
N LYS A 180 -7.95 -21.45 6.56
CA LYS A 180 -8.08 -22.65 7.40
C LYS A 180 -9.31 -23.48 6.99
N GLU A 181 -10.45 -22.84 6.76
CA GLU A 181 -11.66 -23.52 6.30
C GLU A 181 -11.52 -24.09 4.90
N ALA A 182 -10.82 -23.39 4.00
CA ALA A 182 -10.52 -23.89 2.66
C ALA A 182 -9.64 -25.15 2.71
N ILE A 183 -8.58 -25.16 3.54
CA ILE A 183 -7.74 -26.34 3.78
C ILE A 183 -8.59 -27.53 4.24
N GLU A 184 -9.48 -27.34 5.21
CA GLU A 184 -10.33 -28.43 5.70
C GLU A 184 -11.26 -28.96 4.60
N LYS A 185 -11.90 -28.06 3.83
CA LYS A 185 -12.79 -28.45 2.72
C LYS A 185 -12.04 -29.28 1.67
N VAL A 186 -10.89 -28.81 1.20
CA VAL A 186 -10.08 -29.55 0.21
C VAL A 186 -9.59 -30.87 0.82
N SER A 187 -9.14 -30.89 2.08
CA SER A 187 -8.75 -32.11 2.80
C SER A 187 -9.85 -33.17 2.80
N GLN A 188 -11.12 -32.78 3.01
CA GLN A 188 -12.25 -33.70 2.90
C GLN A 188 -12.46 -34.23 1.47
N LYS A 189 -12.37 -33.37 0.44
CA LYS A 189 -12.42 -33.80 -0.97
C LYS A 189 -11.31 -34.82 -1.30
N VAL A 190 -10.07 -34.56 -0.86
CA VAL A 190 -8.93 -35.48 -1.07
C VAL A 190 -9.16 -36.83 -0.38
N LYS A 191 -9.78 -36.86 0.80
CA LYS A 191 -10.07 -38.10 1.53
C LYS A 191 -11.05 -39.00 0.77
N ILE A 192 -12.13 -38.44 0.22
CA ILE A 192 -13.19 -39.21 -0.46
C ILE A 192 -12.81 -39.62 -1.89
N ASN A 193 -11.95 -38.86 -2.57
CA ASN A 193 -11.55 -39.16 -3.94
C ASN A 193 -10.38 -40.14 -4.02
N HIS A 194 -10.28 -40.83 -5.16
CA HIS A 194 -9.20 -41.76 -5.50
C HIS A 194 -8.28 -41.13 -6.55
N SER A 195 -7.02 -41.56 -6.59
CA SER A 195 -6.09 -41.09 -7.62
C SER A 195 -6.62 -41.42 -9.02
N THR A 196 -6.45 -40.47 -9.94
CA THR A 196 -6.77 -40.58 -11.37
C THR A 196 -5.48 -40.46 -12.20
N GLU A 197 -5.59 -40.51 -13.53
CA GLU A 197 -4.46 -40.25 -14.43
C GLU A 197 -3.94 -38.81 -14.30
N TYR A 198 -4.84 -37.85 -14.06
CA TYR A 198 -4.55 -36.42 -14.05
C TYR A 198 -4.36 -35.83 -12.64
N TRP A 199 -4.73 -36.57 -11.60
CA TRP A 199 -4.63 -36.12 -10.21
C TRP A 199 -4.16 -37.24 -9.28
N ASN A 200 -3.17 -36.95 -8.43
CA ASN A 200 -2.55 -37.93 -7.55
C ASN A 200 -2.81 -37.59 -6.07
N LYS A 201 -3.50 -38.51 -5.37
CA LYS A 201 -3.88 -38.33 -3.96
C LYS A 201 -2.70 -38.13 -3.02
N GLN A 202 -1.58 -38.82 -3.25
CA GLN A 202 -0.38 -38.69 -2.43
C GLN A 202 0.27 -37.32 -2.62
N LYS A 203 0.37 -36.83 -3.87
CA LYS A 203 0.86 -35.49 -4.19
C LYS A 203 -0.04 -34.42 -3.56
N ALA A 204 -1.36 -34.56 -3.68
CA ALA A 204 -2.32 -33.67 -3.03
C ALA A 204 -2.15 -33.64 -1.49
N GLY A 205 -1.86 -34.77 -0.86
CA GLY A 205 -1.54 -34.83 0.56
C GLY A 205 -0.29 -34.03 0.96
N VAL A 206 0.73 -33.99 0.09
CA VAL A 206 1.93 -33.15 0.29
C VAL A 206 1.57 -31.67 0.16
N SER A 207 0.78 -31.29 -0.86
CA SER A 207 0.34 -29.90 -1.04
C SER A 207 -0.55 -29.44 0.12
N LEU A 208 -1.42 -30.29 0.67
CA LEU A 208 -2.19 -29.98 1.89
C LEU A 208 -1.29 -29.76 3.11
N ALA A 209 -0.28 -30.61 3.32
CA ALA A 209 0.68 -30.42 4.42
C ALA A 209 1.48 -29.11 4.27
N ALA A 210 1.81 -28.72 3.03
CA ALA A 210 2.44 -27.43 2.75
C ALA A 210 1.50 -26.26 3.08
N ALA A 211 0.23 -26.34 2.70
CA ALA A 211 -0.78 -25.35 3.03
C ALA A 211 -0.98 -25.18 4.55
N GLU A 212 -1.02 -26.29 5.30
CA GLU A 212 -1.11 -26.25 6.77
C GLU A 212 0.13 -25.59 7.40
N PHE A 213 1.31 -25.86 6.86
CA PHE A 213 2.54 -25.20 7.32
C PHE A 213 2.53 -23.69 7.05
N ASP A 214 2.15 -23.27 5.85
CA ASP A 214 2.06 -21.85 5.50
C ASP A 214 0.93 -21.14 6.28
N LEU A 215 -0.14 -21.84 6.69
CA LEU A 215 -1.16 -21.29 7.59
C LEU A 215 -0.55 -20.90 8.96
N GLU A 216 0.32 -21.72 9.52
CA GLU A 216 1.04 -21.38 10.76
C GLU A 216 2.03 -20.24 10.55
N LEU A 217 2.70 -20.18 9.38
CA LEU A 217 3.55 -19.06 9.02
C LEU A 217 2.75 -17.75 8.93
N ALA A 218 1.56 -17.77 8.34
CA ALA A 218 0.66 -16.60 8.27
C ALA A 218 0.28 -16.10 9.67
N LYS A 219 -0.06 -17.01 10.60
CA LYS A 219 -0.37 -16.66 11.99
C LYS A 219 0.83 -16.05 12.71
N GLY A 220 2.02 -16.64 12.54
CA GLY A 220 3.26 -16.11 13.10
C GLY A 220 3.59 -14.71 12.57
N ALA A 221 3.52 -14.53 11.25
CA ALA A 221 3.74 -13.24 10.61
C ALA A 221 2.76 -12.16 11.10
N LEU A 222 1.49 -12.51 11.32
CA LEU A 222 0.50 -11.58 11.87
C LEU A 222 0.84 -11.17 13.30
N ALA A 223 1.32 -12.11 14.14
CA ALA A 223 1.76 -11.81 15.50
C ALA A 223 2.96 -10.85 15.52
N ASP A 224 3.83 -10.93 14.51
CA ASP A 224 4.98 -10.05 14.32
C ASP A 224 4.65 -8.71 13.63
N ASN A 225 3.37 -8.47 13.33
CA ASN A 225 2.87 -7.32 12.57
C ASN A 225 3.47 -7.16 11.16
N ASN A 226 3.76 -8.28 10.50
CA ASN A 226 4.38 -8.31 9.18
C ASN A 226 3.35 -8.66 8.10
N ALA A 227 2.59 -7.66 7.67
CA ALA A 227 1.54 -7.83 6.66
C ALA A 227 2.06 -8.45 5.34
N PRO A 228 3.21 -8.00 4.77
CA PRO A 228 3.75 -8.61 3.57
C PRO A 228 4.13 -10.09 3.73
N ALA A 229 4.47 -10.55 4.94
CA ALA A 229 4.74 -11.98 5.18
C ALA A 229 3.43 -12.78 5.32
N VAL A 230 2.38 -12.20 5.92
CA VAL A 230 1.04 -12.80 5.94
C VAL A 230 0.57 -13.04 4.51
N GLU A 231 0.57 -12.01 3.67
CA GLU A 231 0.07 -12.12 2.28
C GLU A 231 0.84 -13.14 1.45
N ARG A 232 2.16 -13.19 1.60
CA ARG A 232 2.97 -14.20 0.92
C ARG A 232 2.62 -15.62 1.37
N ALA A 233 2.34 -15.83 2.65
CA ALA A 233 1.92 -17.13 3.16
C ALA A 233 0.53 -17.49 2.63
N ILE A 234 -0.43 -16.55 2.63
CA ILE A 234 -1.76 -16.75 2.05
C ILE A 234 -1.68 -17.15 0.56
N ALA A 235 -0.89 -16.43 -0.25
CA ALA A 235 -0.73 -16.76 -1.67
C ALA A 235 -0.15 -18.17 -1.89
N ARG A 236 0.72 -18.66 -0.99
CA ARG A 236 1.24 -20.04 -1.06
C ARG A 236 0.21 -21.08 -0.64
N ILE A 237 -0.63 -20.76 0.34
CA ILE A 237 -1.77 -21.60 0.72
C ILE A 237 -2.69 -21.75 -0.50
N GLU A 238 -3.07 -20.65 -1.14
CA GLU A 238 -3.93 -20.67 -2.33
C GLU A 238 -3.35 -21.55 -3.44
N ALA A 239 -2.08 -21.35 -3.78
CA ALA A 239 -1.39 -22.19 -4.77
C ALA A 239 -1.40 -23.68 -4.39
N SER A 240 -1.13 -24.00 -3.12
CA SER A 240 -1.12 -25.37 -2.62
C SER A 240 -2.50 -26.02 -2.64
N LEU A 241 -3.57 -25.23 -2.40
CA LEU A 241 -4.95 -25.71 -2.47
C LEU A 241 -5.38 -26.03 -3.89
N ILE A 242 -4.99 -25.18 -4.87
CA ILE A 242 -5.24 -25.45 -6.30
C ILE A 242 -4.58 -26.77 -6.72
N GLU A 243 -3.33 -27.00 -6.32
CA GLU A 243 -2.63 -28.25 -6.61
C GLU A 243 -3.23 -29.49 -5.91
N ALA A 244 -3.83 -29.29 -4.74
CA ALA A 244 -4.42 -30.36 -3.95
C ALA A 244 -5.83 -30.73 -4.40
N ASP A 245 -6.60 -29.79 -4.99
CA ASP A 245 -8.01 -30.03 -5.30
C ASP A 245 -8.15 -31.12 -6.39
N PRO A 246 -8.91 -32.20 -6.13
CA PRO A 246 -9.18 -33.23 -7.13
C PRO A 246 -9.98 -32.74 -8.36
N GLU A 247 -10.66 -31.60 -8.28
CA GLU A 247 -11.45 -31.04 -9.39
C GLU A 247 -10.57 -30.33 -10.43
N THR A 248 -9.42 -29.76 -10.03
CA THR A 248 -8.53 -29.05 -10.98
C THR A 248 -7.93 -29.98 -12.04
N GLY A 249 -7.80 -31.29 -11.75
CA GLY A 249 -7.36 -32.30 -12.71
C GLY A 249 -8.43 -32.71 -13.74
N VAL A 250 -9.69 -32.31 -13.58
CA VAL A 250 -10.80 -32.65 -14.48
C VAL A 250 -10.96 -31.61 -15.61
N HIS A 251 -10.45 -30.38 -15.40
CA HIS A 251 -10.53 -29.26 -16.34
C HIS A 251 -9.38 -29.19 -17.37
N GLY A 252 -8.78 -30.33 -17.73
CA GLY A 252 -7.65 -30.40 -18.68
C GLY A 252 -7.89 -29.87 -20.11
N ASN A 253 -9.09 -29.32 -20.39
CA ASN A 253 -9.49 -28.72 -21.67
C ASN A 253 -10.11 -27.31 -21.52
N GLU A 254 -9.88 -26.59 -20.43
CA GLU A 254 -10.40 -25.23 -20.27
C GLU A 254 -9.30 -24.18 -20.38
N SER A 255 -9.57 -23.19 -21.23
CA SER A 255 -8.69 -22.09 -21.62
C SER A 255 -8.26 -21.22 -20.43
N GLN A 256 -7.18 -20.47 -20.58
CA GLN A 256 -6.62 -19.52 -19.61
C GLN A 256 -7.66 -18.61 -18.91
N GLU A 257 -8.81 -18.38 -19.54
CA GLU A 257 -9.94 -17.59 -19.04
C GLU A 257 -10.69 -18.24 -17.85
N ASP A 258 -10.67 -19.57 -17.70
CA ASP A 258 -11.41 -20.25 -16.62
C ASP A 258 -10.60 -20.31 -15.31
N LEU A 259 -9.27 -20.31 -15.41
CA LEU A 259 -8.36 -20.12 -14.26
C LEU A 259 -8.49 -18.70 -13.67
N GLU A 260 -8.84 -17.69 -14.49
CA GLU A 260 -9.16 -16.36 -13.97
C GLU A 260 -10.50 -16.34 -13.24
N LYS A 261 -11.51 -17.13 -13.64
CA LYS A 261 -12.81 -17.18 -12.95
C LYS A 261 -12.73 -17.79 -11.55
N GLU A 262 -11.89 -18.81 -11.32
CA GLU A 262 -11.66 -19.31 -9.96
C GLU A 262 -10.84 -18.32 -9.09
N ARG A 263 -9.94 -17.55 -9.73
CA ARG A 263 -9.25 -16.42 -9.09
C ARG A 263 -10.24 -15.32 -8.68
N ILE A 264 -11.29 -15.10 -9.48
CA ILE A 264 -12.34 -14.11 -9.20
C ILE A 264 -13.10 -14.44 -7.91
N VAL A 265 -13.44 -15.71 -7.64
CA VAL A 265 -14.23 -16.09 -6.45
C VAL A 265 -13.50 -15.81 -5.12
N ILE A 266 -12.16 -15.90 -5.07
CA ILE A 266 -11.39 -15.55 -3.86
C ILE A 266 -11.12 -14.05 -3.78
N SER A 267 -10.96 -13.36 -4.93
CA SER A 267 -10.85 -11.90 -4.97
C SER A 267 -12.17 -11.16 -4.66
N GLU A 268 -13.33 -11.78 -4.89
CA GLU A 268 -14.64 -11.21 -4.54
C GLU A 268 -14.82 -11.10 -3.01
N ILE A 269 -14.22 -11.99 -2.22
CA ILE A 269 -14.18 -11.85 -0.75
C ILE A 269 -13.35 -10.60 -0.34
N THR A 270 -12.48 -10.11 -1.22
CA THR A 270 -11.75 -8.85 -1.00
C THR A 270 -12.44 -7.59 -1.50
N MET A 271 -13.59 -7.69 -2.21
CA MET A 271 -14.28 -6.56 -2.81
C MET A 271 -15.81 -6.63 -2.66
N ASP A 272 -16.32 -6.54 -1.43
CA ASP A 272 -17.74 -6.21 -1.21
C ASP A 272 -17.89 -4.72 -0.90
N SER A 273 -18.07 -3.90 -1.95
CA SER A 273 -19.07 -2.81 -2.00
C SER A 273 -19.23 -2.35 -3.46
N GLN A 274 -20.41 -2.61 -4.04
CA GLN A 274 -20.78 -2.28 -5.41
C GLN A 274 -20.99 -0.77 -5.63
N ASP A 275 -20.42 -0.23 -6.71
CA ASP A 275 -21.16 0.43 -7.81
C ASP A 275 -20.16 1.14 -8.75
N ASN A 276 -19.95 0.62 -9.97
CA ASN A 276 -19.76 1.45 -11.17
C ASN A 276 -19.85 0.61 -12.46
N PRO A 277 -20.22 1.24 -13.60
CA PRO A 277 -20.73 0.55 -14.77
C PRO A 277 -19.63 -0.14 -15.57
N GLU A 278 -20.04 -1.18 -16.31
CA GLU A 278 -19.28 -1.85 -17.36
C GLU A 278 -18.44 -0.86 -18.19
N VAL A 279 -17.12 -1.01 -18.11
CA VAL A 279 -16.21 -0.42 -19.09
C VAL A 279 -16.15 -1.40 -20.25
N ASP A 280 -16.75 -0.99 -21.36
CA ASP A 280 -16.71 -1.67 -22.65
C ASP A 280 -15.26 -1.74 -23.16
N ILE A 281 -14.72 -2.96 -23.18
CA ILE A 281 -13.34 -3.29 -23.53
C ILE A 281 -13.08 -3.19 -25.05
N ASP A 282 -14.12 -2.98 -25.87
CA ASP A 282 -13.98 -2.81 -27.32
C ASP A 282 -13.50 -1.41 -27.75
N SER A 283 -13.36 -0.47 -26.80
CA SER A 283 -12.94 0.91 -27.10
C SER A 283 -11.42 1.17 -27.02
N ILE A 284 -10.58 0.16 -26.72
CA ILE A 284 -9.12 0.35 -26.54
C ILE A 284 -8.30 0.06 -27.81
N ASN A 285 -8.90 -0.50 -28.87
CA ASN A 285 -8.19 -0.83 -30.13
C ASN A 285 -8.51 0.11 -31.30
N GLN A 286 -8.55 1.42 -31.07
CA GLN A 286 -8.36 2.42 -32.13
C GLN A 286 -7.25 3.39 -31.74
N ILE A 287 -6.01 2.91 -31.83
CA ILE A 287 -4.88 3.80 -32.08
C ILE A 287 -4.80 3.95 -33.60
N ASP A 288 -5.07 5.18 -34.04
CA ASP A 288 -4.96 5.60 -35.42
C ASP A 288 -3.67 5.10 -36.08
N SER A 289 -3.85 4.53 -37.26
CA SER A 289 -2.79 4.17 -38.18
C SER A 289 -2.03 5.45 -38.55
N VAL A 290 -0.80 5.60 -38.07
CA VAL A 290 0.11 6.63 -38.57
C VAL A 290 0.40 6.29 -40.04
N PRO A 291 0.12 7.20 -41.01
CA PRO A 291 0.49 6.94 -42.39
C PRO A 291 2.02 7.00 -42.51
N LEU A 292 2.58 5.95 -43.12
CA LEU A 292 3.96 5.89 -43.59
C LEU A 292 4.23 7.10 -44.49
N ILE A 293 5.06 8.04 -44.00
CA ILE A 293 5.74 9.02 -44.85
C ILE A 293 7.23 8.70 -44.79
N GLU A 294 7.78 8.57 -45.98
CA GLU A 294 9.13 8.13 -46.34
C GLU A 294 10.25 9.08 -45.88
N ASP A 295 11.46 8.52 -45.87
CA ASP A 295 12.79 9.14 -45.88
C ASP A 295 13.31 9.83 -44.60
N ILE A 296 13.82 9.02 -43.67
CA ILE A 296 14.86 9.44 -42.73
C ILE A 296 16.23 9.11 -43.37
N PRO A 297 17.11 10.08 -43.61
CA PRO A 297 18.43 9.79 -44.16
C PRO A 297 19.29 9.07 -43.09
N LEU A 298 19.81 7.89 -43.44
CA LEU A 298 20.86 7.23 -42.66
C LEU A 298 22.13 8.10 -42.71
N ILE A 299 22.52 8.65 -41.56
CA ILE A 299 23.85 9.25 -41.38
C ILE A 299 24.82 8.10 -41.10
N ASP A 300 25.68 7.82 -42.07
CA ASP A 300 26.79 6.88 -41.94
C ASP A 300 27.88 7.48 -41.03
N LEU A 301 28.26 6.74 -39.97
CA LEU A 301 29.20 7.17 -38.95
C LEU A 301 30.59 6.52 -39.10
N THR A 302 30.93 5.97 -40.27
CA THR A 302 32.31 5.59 -40.55
C THR A 302 33.10 6.77 -41.10
N PHE A 303 33.69 7.56 -40.21
CA PHE A 303 34.88 8.34 -40.56
C PHE A 303 36.11 7.64 -39.98
N GLU A 304 36.89 7.10 -40.92
CA GLU A 304 38.24 6.61 -40.74
C GLU A 304 39.13 7.71 -40.16
N SER A 305 39.89 7.33 -39.14
CA SER A 305 41.03 8.08 -38.65
C SER A 305 42.22 7.85 -39.59
N GLU A 306 42.53 8.79 -40.48
CA GLU A 306 43.86 8.88 -41.11
C GLU A 306 44.37 10.34 -41.21
N GLN A 307 45.47 10.57 -40.48
CA GLN A 307 46.63 11.44 -40.68
C GLN A 307 46.54 12.71 -41.56
N GLU A 308 46.87 13.86 -40.97
CA GLU A 308 48.19 14.54 -41.13
C GLU A 308 48.46 15.51 -39.96
#